data_AF-A0AA38MAL2-F1
#
_entry.id   AF-A0AA38MAL2-F1
#
_cell.length_a   1.000
_cell.length_b   1.000
_cell.length_c   1.000
_cell.angle_alpha   90.00
_cell.angle_beta   90.00
_cell.angle_gamma   90.00
#
_symmetry.space_group_name_H-M   'P 1'
#
loop_
_entity.id
_entity.type
_entity.pdbx_description
1 polymer ?
#
loop_
_entity_poly.entity_id
_entity_poly.type
_entity_poly.pdbx_seq_one_letter_code
_entity_poly.pdbx_strand_id
1 'polypeptide(L)'
;MKEQLSLPQIKLLIKNQFEDLKLELFKKMDEHFIQINNRVTAVENDIKLLKNEIVHVRNMGEASTNSNCVDDMLEEIEERKERACNVLLLNIPESLASTSNDKINDDLKVIEDILPALGTFPKQKKIFRLGISKANHNHPLKIVYENENDAREILRSNKCIISDTDTFAPI
;
A
#
# COMPACT_ATOMS: atom_id res chain seq x y z
N MET A 1 73.48 -31.20 -26.27
CA MET A 1 73.91 -30.96 -24.87
C MET A 1 73.07 -29.82 -24.32
N LYS A 2 72.29 -30.05 -23.25
CA LYS A 2 71.64 -28.94 -22.55
C LYS A 2 72.68 -28.30 -21.65
N GLU A 3 73.04 -27.05 -21.94
CA GLU A 3 73.91 -26.24 -21.10
C GLU A 3 73.20 -26.03 -19.75
N GLN A 4 73.72 -26.63 -18.68
CA GLN A 4 73.13 -26.44 -17.34
C GLN A 4 73.61 -25.11 -16.79
N LEU A 5 72.67 -24.22 -16.44
CA LEU A 5 72.98 -22.97 -15.76
C LEU A 5 73.70 -23.24 -14.44
N SER A 6 74.73 -22.45 -14.17
CA SER A 6 75.43 -22.46 -12.89
C SER A 6 74.51 -21.98 -11.75
N LEU A 7 74.74 -22.46 -10.53
CA LEU A 7 73.96 -22.08 -9.34
C LEU A 7 73.84 -20.55 -9.14
N PRO A 8 74.87 -19.72 -9.37
CA PRO A 8 74.76 -18.26 -9.31
C PRO A 8 73.76 -17.69 -10.33
N GLN A 9 73.73 -18.22 -11.56
CA GLN A 9 72.81 -17.78 -12.60
C GLN A 9 71.36 -18.14 -12.25
N ILE A 10 71.14 -19.32 -11.64
CA ILE A 10 69.80 -19.73 -11.16
C ILE A 10 69.30 -18.78 -10.06
N LYS A 11 70.16 -18.44 -9.08
CA LYS A 11 69.80 -17.50 -8.01
C LYS A 11 69.44 -16.12 -8.55
N LEU A 12 70.21 -15.63 -9.52
CA LEU A 12 69.94 -14.34 -10.15
C LEU A 12 68.61 -14.34 -10.91
N LEU A 13 68.32 -15.42 -11.65
CA LEU A 13 67.06 -15.57 -12.37
C LEU A 13 65.85 -15.56 -11.43
N ILE A 14 65.90 -16.32 -10.33
CA ILE A 14 64.83 -16.35 -9.32
C ILE A 14 64.63 -14.97 -8.71
N LYS A 15 65.72 -14.25 -8.41
CA LYS A 15 65.64 -12.89 -7.86
C LYS A 15 64.95 -11.94 -8.83
N ASN A 16 65.30 -11.97 -10.11
CA ASN A 16 64.68 -11.12 -11.12
C ASN A 16 63.18 -11.45 -11.29
N GLN A 17 62.83 -12.74 -11.38
CA GLN A 17 61.43 -13.16 -11.45
C GLN A 17 60.62 -12.72 -10.23
N PHE A 18 61.22 -12.74 -9.04
CA PHE A 18 60.57 -12.25 -7.83
C PHE A 18 60.32 -10.74 -7.86
N GLU A 19 61.28 -9.95 -8.34
CA GLU A 19 61.09 -8.50 -8.50
C GLU A 19 60.04 -8.16 -9.57
N ASP A 20 60.01 -8.90 -10.69
CA ASP A 20 59.00 -8.74 -11.73
C ASP A 20 57.59 -9.02 -11.19
N LEU A 21 57.43 -10.13 -10.45
CA LEU A 21 56.15 -10.50 -9.84
C LEU A 21 55.68 -9.46 -8.81
N LYS A 22 56.62 -8.95 -8.01
CA LYS A 22 56.36 -7.89 -7.03
C LYS A 22 55.90 -6.61 -7.72
N LEU A 23 56.55 -6.23 -8.82
CA LEU A 23 56.16 -5.06 -9.62
C LEU A 23 54.77 -5.23 -10.22
N GLU A 24 54.44 -6.41 -10.75
CA GLU A 24 53.11 -6.69 -11.29
C GLU A 24 52.02 -6.63 -10.20
N LEU A 25 52.31 -7.15 -9.01
CA LEU A 25 51.40 -7.07 -7.87
C LEU A 25 51.12 -5.63 -7.45
N PHE A 26 52.15 -4.78 -7.37
CA PHE A 26 51.98 -3.36 -7.06
C PHE A 26 51.12 -2.65 -8.11
N LYS A 27 51.37 -2.90 -9.40
CA LYS A 27 50.57 -2.33 -10.49
C LYS A 27 49.09 -2.70 -10.37
N LYS A 28 48.78 -3.98 -10.14
CA LYS A 28 47.39 -4.44 -9.96
C LYS A 28 46.74 -3.80 -8.73
N MET A 29 47.49 -3.63 -7.64
CA MET A 29 46.98 -2.99 -6.43
C MET A 29 46.65 -1.51 -6.68
N ASP A 30 47.50 -0.78 -7.41
CA ASP A 30 47.25 0.61 -7.80
C ASP A 30 46.04 0.73 -8.73
N GLU A 31 45.90 -0.15 -9.71
CA GLU A 31 44.73 -0.21 -10.60
C GLU A 31 43.43 -0.43 -9.82
N HIS A 32 43.42 -1.39 -8.89
CA HIS A 32 42.27 -1.63 -8.01
C HIS A 32 41.98 -0.43 -7.11
N PHE A 33 42.99 0.24 -6.57
CA PHE A 33 42.82 1.42 -5.73
C PHE A 33 42.17 2.57 -6.50
N ILE A 34 42.63 2.83 -7.73
CA ILE A 34 42.03 3.82 -8.63
C ILE A 34 40.56 3.45 -8.93
N GLN A 35 40.29 2.18 -9.25
CA GLN A 35 38.94 1.72 -9.55
C GLN A 35 37.99 1.90 -8.36
N ILE A 36 38.45 1.59 -7.14
CA ILE A 36 37.66 1.76 -5.91
C ILE A 36 37.37 3.25 -5.68
N ASN A 37 38.36 4.14 -5.78
CA ASN A 37 38.16 5.58 -5.59
C ASN A 37 37.17 6.17 -6.59
N ASN A 38 37.23 5.74 -7.86
CA ASN A 38 36.28 6.16 -8.88
C ASN A 38 34.85 5.73 -8.52
N ARG A 39 34.68 4.49 -8.03
CA ARG A 39 33.37 3.98 -7.59
C ARG A 39 32.84 4.72 -6.36
N VAL A 40 33.70 5.01 -5.38
CA VAL A 40 33.33 5.80 -4.19
C VAL A 40 32.84 7.18 -4.61
N THR A 41 33.58 7.85 -5.50
CA THR A 41 33.22 9.19 -6.00
C THR A 41 31.89 9.17 -6.75
N ALA A 42 31.62 8.15 -7.57
CA ALA A 42 30.36 8.00 -8.27
C ALA A 42 29.17 7.85 -7.30
N VAL A 43 29.31 6.97 -6.30
CA VAL A 43 28.28 6.76 -5.28
C VAL A 43 28.03 8.02 -4.46
N GLU A 44 29.09 8.78 -4.11
CA GLU A 44 28.93 10.06 -3.41
C GLU A 44 28.15 11.10 -4.24
N ASN A 45 28.34 11.11 -5.55
CA ASN A 45 27.59 11.98 -6.45
C ASN A 45 26.12 11.55 -6.54
N ASP A 46 25.84 10.25 -6.66
CA ASP A 46 24.47 9.73 -6.68
C ASP A 46 23.74 10.05 -5.38
N ILE A 47 24.41 9.90 -4.22
CA ILE A 47 23.86 10.28 -2.91
C ILE A 47 23.53 11.78 -2.87
N LYS A 48 24.38 12.64 -3.41
CA LYS A 48 24.12 14.09 -3.47
C LYS A 48 22.91 14.40 -4.36
N LEU A 49 22.81 13.76 -5.52
CA LEU A 49 21.67 13.94 -6.43
C LEU A 49 20.36 13.51 -5.79
N LEU A 50 20.32 12.31 -5.21
CA LEU A 50 19.12 11.79 -4.52
C LEU A 50 18.72 12.66 -3.33
N LYS A 51 19.69 13.17 -2.55
CA LYS A 51 19.41 14.10 -1.45
C LYS A 51 18.77 15.39 -1.95
N ASN A 52 19.27 15.95 -3.05
CA ASN A 52 18.69 17.16 -3.65
C ASN A 52 17.28 16.92 -4.18
N GLU A 53 17.03 15.76 -4.80
CA GLU A 53 15.71 15.37 -5.29
C GLU A 53 14.71 15.22 -4.13
N ILE A 54 15.10 14.57 -3.03
CA ILE A 54 14.27 14.45 -1.82
C ILE A 54 13.91 15.83 -1.25
N VAL A 55 14.87 16.76 -1.20
CA VAL A 55 14.62 18.13 -0.74
C VAL A 55 13.64 18.85 -1.67
N HIS A 56 13.77 18.69 -2.99
CA HIS A 56 12.86 19.28 -3.96
C HIS A 56 11.42 18.76 -3.80
N VAL A 57 11.25 17.44 -3.69
CA VAL A 57 9.95 16.80 -3.48
C VAL A 57 9.32 17.23 -2.16
N ARG A 58 10.11 17.29 -1.07
CA ARG A 58 9.60 17.76 0.24
C ARG A 58 9.15 19.22 0.17
N ASN A 59 9.91 20.09 -0.49
CA ASN A 59 9.56 21.50 -0.63
C ASN A 59 8.33 21.71 -1.54
N MET A 60 8.12 20.86 -2.55
CA MET A 60 6.90 20.85 -3.38
C MET A 60 5.67 20.42 -2.58
N GLY A 61 5.82 19.49 -1.63
CA GLY A 61 4.74 19.09 -0.72
C GLY A 61 4.30 20.18 0.26
N GLU A 62 5.19 21.11 0.61
CA GLU A 62 4.90 22.20 1.56
C GLU A 62 4.44 23.51 0.87
N ALA A 63 4.77 23.71 -0.41
CA ALA A 63 4.37 24.91 -1.18
C ALA A 63 3.02 24.76 -1.92
N SER A 64 2.43 23.55 -1.98
CA SER A 64 1.18 23.27 -2.68
C SER A 64 -0.04 23.32 -1.76
N THR A 65 -0.35 24.49 -1.20
CA THR A 65 -1.65 24.71 -0.54
C THR A 65 -2.75 25.12 -1.54
N ASN A 66 -2.40 25.44 -2.79
CA ASN A 66 -3.36 25.89 -3.80
C ASN A 66 -3.55 24.94 -5.01
N SER A 67 -2.64 23.98 -5.26
CA SER A 67 -2.79 23.02 -6.39
C SER A 67 -3.51 21.74 -5.99
N ASN A 68 -3.53 21.38 -4.70
CA ASN A 68 -4.20 20.15 -4.24
C ASN A 68 -5.73 20.28 -4.23
N CYS A 69 -6.28 21.50 -4.23
CA CYS A 69 -7.72 21.71 -4.17
C CYS A 69 -8.50 21.04 -5.31
N VAL A 70 -7.95 21.02 -6.53
CA VAL A 70 -8.64 20.42 -7.69
C VAL A 70 -8.55 18.89 -7.65
N ASP A 71 -7.39 18.35 -7.32
CA ASP A 71 -7.19 16.90 -7.21
C ASP A 71 -7.97 16.32 -6.03
N ASP A 72 -7.96 16.99 -4.88
CA ASP A 72 -8.75 16.62 -3.70
C ASP A 72 -10.26 16.66 -4.01
N MET A 73 -10.73 17.65 -4.80
CA MET A 73 -12.11 17.72 -5.26
C MET A 73 -12.47 16.59 -6.23
N LEU A 74 -11.56 16.22 -7.13
CA LEU A 74 -11.79 15.12 -8.07
C LEU A 74 -11.85 13.78 -7.34
N GLU A 75 -10.94 13.54 -6.39
CA GLU A 75 -10.94 12.36 -5.53
C GLU A 75 -12.25 12.28 -4.73
N GLU A 76 -12.67 13.38 -4.12
CA GLU A 76 -13.91 13.45 -3.36
C GLU A 76 -15.16 13.16 -4.23
N ILE A 77 -15.20 13.66 -5.47
CA ILE A 77 -16.29 13.39 -6.42
C ILE A 77 -16.33 11.89 -6.75
N GLU A 78 -15.18 11.28 -6.97
CA GLU A 78 -15.08 9.85 -7.27
C GLU A 78 -15.51 9.01 -6.07
N GLU A 79 -15.04 9.34 -4.86
CA GLU A 79 -15.50 8.69 -3.64
C GLU A 79 -17.01 8.84 -3.42
N ARG A 80 -17.59 10.02 -3.69
CA ARG A 80 -19.04 10.24 -3.58
C ARG A 80 -19.78 9.35 -4.55
N LYS A 81 -19.28 9.19 -5.77
CA LYS A 81 -19.85 8.32 -6.79
C LYS A 81 -19.80 6.85 -6.37
N GLU A 82 -18.69 6.41 -5.78
CA GLU A 82 -18.59 5.06 -5.20
C GLU A 82 -19.53 4.87 -4.00
N ARG A 83 -19.69 5.91 -3.18
CA ARG A 83 -20.59 5.90 -2.02
C ARG A 83 -22.06 5.90 -2.41
N ALA A 84 -22.41 6.43 -3.57
CA ALA A 84 -23.78 6.55 -4.04
C ALA A 84 -24.46 5.19 -4.31
N CYS A 85 -23.69 4.14 -4.61
CA CYS A 85 -24.21 2.78 -4.79
C CYS A 85 -24.36 1.99 -3.47
N ASN A 86 -24.13 2.62 -2.32
CA ASN A 86 -24.10 1.94 -1.03
C ASN A 86 -25.33 2.26 -0.17
N VAL A 87 -25.84 1.26 0.53
CA VAL A 87 -26.86 1.41 1.59
C VAL A 87 -26.27 0.92 2.90
N LEU A 88 -26.48 1.68 3.97
CA LEU A 88 -26.07 1.31 5.32
C LEU A 88 -27.30 0.97 6.16
N LEU A 89 -27.31 -0.23 6.74
CA LEU A 89 -28.28 -0.63 7.74
C LEU A 89 -27.63 -0.53 9.12
N LEU A 90 -28.27 0.24 9.99
CA LEU A 90 -27.81 0.47 11.36
C LEU A 90 -28.58 -0.43 12.34
N ASN A 91 -27.98 -0.67 13.50
CA ASN A 91 -28.60 -1.43 14.60
C ASN A 91 -29.03 -2.85 14.25
N ILE A 92 -28.45 -3.47 13.21
CA ILE A 92 -28.70 -4.87 12.86
C ILE A 92 -27.94 -5.77 13.84
N PRO A 93 -28.63 -6.67 14.58
CA PRO A 93 -27.98 -7.61 15.49
C PRO A 93 -26.88 -8.42 14.80
N GLU A 94 -25.76 -8.65 15.49
CA GLU A 94 -24.69 -9.49 14.94
C GLU A 94 -25.07 -10.98 14.94
N SER A 95 -24.63 -11.70 13.91
CA SER A 95 -24.75 -13.16 13.89
C SER A 95 -23.85 -13.78 14.97
N LEU A 96 -24.42 -14.74 15.70
CA LEU A 96 -23.72 -15.57 16.69
C LEU A 96 -22.98 -16.76 16.05
N ALA A 97 -23.05 -16.92 14.74
CA ALA A 97 -22.41 -18.03 14.05
C ALA A 97 -20.88 -17.97 14.18
N SER A 98 -20.24 -19.14 14.22
CA SER A 98 -18.79 -19.22 14.39
C SER A 98 -18.00 -19.10 13.09
N THR A 99 -18.64 -19.36 11.93
CA THR A 99 -17.98 -19.31 10.62
C THR A 99 -18.37 -18.06 9.84
N SER A 100 -17.45 -17.56 9.01
CA SER A 100 -17.69 -16.36 8.21
C SER A 100 -18.82 -16.53 7.19
N ASN A 101 -18.97 -17.72 6.59
CA ASN A 101 -20.01 -17.98 5.60
C ASN A 101 -21.40 -17.99 6.24
N ASP A 102 -21.53 -18.58 7.42
CA ASP A 102 -22.81 -18.61 8.14
C ASP A 102 -23.22 -17.21 8.58
N LYS A 103 -22.25 -16.38 9.04
CA LYS A 103 -22.51 -14.97 9.35
C LYS A 103 -23.03 -14.17 8.16
N ILE A 104 -22.44 -14.37 6.98
CA ILE A 104 -22.89 -13.70 5.74
C ILE A 104 -24.30 -14.18 5.36
N ASN A 105 -24.59 -15.47 5.50
CA ASN A 105 -25.92 -16.02 5.22
C ASN A 105 -26.98 -15.51 6.20
N ASP A 106 -26.63 -15.34 7.48
CA ASP A 106 -27.52 -14.75 8.47
C ASP A 106 -27.79 -13.28 8.15
N ASP A 107 -26.75 -12.51 7.81
CA ASP A 107 -26.88 -11.12 7.38
C ASP A 107 -27.76 -11.00 6.12
N LEU A 108 -27.61 -11.92 5.17
CA LEU A 108 -28.46 -12.01 3.97
C LEU A 108 -29.93 -12.26 4.32
N LYS A 109 -30.23 -13.18 5.23
CA LYS A 109 -31.61 -13.45 5.67
C LYS A 109 -32.23 -12.23 6.33
N VAL A 110 -31.49 -11.55 7.20
CA VAL A 110 -31.98 -10.34 7.87
C VAL A 110 -32.28 -9.23 6.86
N ILE A 111 -31.43 -9.07 5.83
CA ILE A 111 -31.67 -8.18 4.71
C ILE A 111 -32.94 -8.59 3.96
N GLU A 112 -33.08 -9.87 3.62
CA GLU A 112 -34.26 -10.45 2.99
C GLU A 112 -35.52 -10.39 3.85
N ASP A 113 -35.43 -10.15 5.16
CA ASP A 113 -36.60 -9.94 6.02
C ASP A 113 -36.99 -8.47 6.10
N ILE A 114 -36.00 -7.56 6.12
CA ILE A 114 -36.20 -6.11 6.27
C ILE A 114 -36.63 -5.48 4.94
N LEU A 115 -36.04 -5.90 3.83
CA LEU A 115 -36.23 -5.24 2.54
C LEU A 115 -37.49 -5.62 1.74
N PRO A 116 -38.15 -6.79 1.90
CA PRO A 116 -39.43 -7.06 1.21
C PRO A 116 -40.56 -6.14 1.66
N ALA A 117 -40.45 -5.51 2.84
CA ALA A 117 -41.35 -4.44 3.25
C ALA A 117 -41.33 -3.23 2.27
N LEU A 118 -40.36 -3.19 1.33
CA LEU A 118 -40.12 -2.12 0.37
C LEU A 118 -40.39 -2.51 -1.09
N GLY A 119 -40.86 -3.73 -1.36
CA GLY A 119 -41.14 -4.22 -2.72
C GLY A 119 -40.03 -5.12 -3.29
N THR A 120 -39.71 -4.97 -4.58
CA THR A 120 -38.67 -5.77 -5.25
C THR A 120 -37.28 -5.38 -4.77
N PHE A 121 -36.61 -6.32 -4.10
CA PHE A 121 -35.23 -6.14 -3.65
C PHE A 121 -34.25 -6.35 -4.82
N PRO A 122 -33.51 -5.32 -5.26
CA PRO A 122 -32.54 -5.45 -6.34
C PRO A 122 -31.34 -6.30 -5.88
N LYS A 123 -30.74 -7.02 -6.82
CA LYS A 123 -29.61 -7.89 -6.52
C LYS A 123 -28.39 -7.07 -6.11
N GLN A 124 -27.91 -7.33 -4.91
CA GLN A 124 -26.73 -6.73 -4.32
C GLN A 124 -25.44 -7.36 -4.87
N LYS A 125 -24.41 -6.51 -5.06
CA LYS A 125 -23.06 -6.91 -5.49
C LYS A 125 -22.22 -7.44 -4.33
N LYS A 126 -22.33 -6.81 -3.15
CA LYS A 126 -21.55 -7.18 -1.96
C LYS A 126 -22.27 -6.78 -0.67
N ILE A 127 -22.10 -7.58 0.37
CA ILE A 127 -22.57 -7.30 1.72
C ILE A 127 -21.44 -7.56 2.70
N PHE A 128 -21.22 -6.66 3.65
CA PHE A 128 -20.27 -6.83 4.74
C PHE A 128 -20.50 -5.81 5.86
N ARG A 129 -20.06 -6.15 7.08
CA ARG A 129 -20.11 -5.23 8.23
C ARG A 129 -18.91 -4.28 8.24
N LEU A 130 -19.13 -3.05 8.70
CA LEU A 130 -18.12 -2.01 8.80
C LEU A 130 -17.44 -2.01 10.17
N GLY A 131 -16.11 -1.89 10.18
CA GLY A 131 -15.31 -1.77 11.38
C GLY A 131 -14.74 -3.09 11.89
N ILE A 132 -14.07 -3.01 13.04
CA ILE A 132 -13.42 -4.14 13.71
C ILE A 132 -14.43 -4.75 14.67
N SER A 133 -14.65 -6.07 14.60
CA SER A 133 -15.59 -6.77 15.49
C SER A 133 -15.24 -6.54 16.96
N LYS A 134 -16.27 -6.18 17.74
CA LYS A 134 -16.22 -5.87 19.17
C LYS A 134 -17.42 -6.50 19.85
N ALA A 135 -17.20 -7.07 21.04
CA ALA A 135 -18.29 -7.59 21.86
C ALA A 135 -19.27 -6.46 22.23
N ASN A 136 -20.58 -6.77 22.26
CA ASN A 136 -21.66 -5.83 22.57
C ASN A 136 -21.78 -4.61 21.65
N HIS A 137 -21.30 -4.68 20.41
CA HIS A 137 -21.50 -3.61 19.44
C HIS A 137 -22.09 -4.15 18.14
N ASN A 138 -23.22 -3.58 17.71
CA ASN A 138 -23.82 -3.89 16.41
C ASN A 138 -23.13 -3.05 15.34
N HIS A 139 -22.30 -3.68 14.50
CA HIS A 139 -21.62 -2.96 13.43
C HIS A 139 -22.57 -2.66 12.27
N PRO A 140 -22.48 -1.47 11.65
CA PRO A 140 -23.27 -1.15 10.46
C PRO A 140 -23.07 -2.18 9.36
N LEU A 141 -24.17 -2.64 8.76
CA LEU A 141 -24.15 -3.54 7.63
C LEU A 141 -24.18 -2.72 6.35
N LYS A 142 -23.11 -2.83 5.54
CA LYS A 142 -22.99 -2.15 4.25
C LYS A 142 -23.40 -3.07 3.13
N ILE A 143 -24.35 -2.60 2.33
CA ILE A 143 -24.79 -3.25 1.10
C ILE A 143 -24.31 -2.40 -0.07
N VAL A 144 -23.69 -3.04 -1.05
CA VAL A 144 -23.19 -2.40 -2.28
C VAL A 144 -23.99 -2.93 -3.45
N TYR A 145 -24.57 -2.02 -4.23
CA TYR A 145 -25.31 -2.33 -5.45
C TYR A 145 -24.45 -2.09 -6.69
N GLU A 146 -24.88 -2.62 -7.83
CA GLU A 146 -24.25 -2.32 -9.12
C GLU A 146 -24.60 -0.91 -9.59
N ASN A 147 -25.84 -0.47 -9.36
CA ASN A 147 -26.34 0.84 -9.79
C ASN A 147 -26.73 1.72 -8.60
N GLU A 148 -26.51 3.03 -8.75
CA GLU A 148 -26.94 4.05 -7.78
C GLU A 148 -28.47 4.07 -7.63
N ASN A 149 -29.21 3.80 -8.72
CA ASN A 149 -30.67 3.82 -8.70
C ASN A 149 -31.26 2.78 -7.75
N ASP A 150 -30.63 1.60 -7.67
CA ASP A 150 -31.05 0.51 -6.78
C ASP A 150 -30.92 0.93 -5.31
N ALA A 151 -29.76 1.52 -4.96
CA ALA A 151 -29.53 2.08 -3.62
C ALA A 151 -30.51 3.22 -3.31
N ARG A 152 -30.75 4.11 -4.28
CA ARG A 152 -31.63 5.28 -4.13
C ARG A 152 -33.10 4.88 -4.00
N GLU A 153 -33.56 3.85 -4.69
CA GLU A 153 -34.92 3.33 -4.59
C GLU A 153 -35.19 2.81 -3.17
N ILE A 154 -34.25 2.03 -2.63
CA ILE A 154 -34.31 1.54 -1.25
C ILE A 154 -34.36 2.71 -0.26
N LEU A 155 -33.51 3.73 -0.42
CA LEU A 155 -33.50 4.89 0.47
C LEU A 155 -34.77 5.76 0.35
N ARG A 156 -35.38 5.85 -0.84
CA ARG A 156 -36.62 6.62 -1.07
C ARG A 156 -37.84 5.95 -0.46
N SER A 157 -37.93 4.63 -0.57
CA SER A 157 -39.03 3.83 -0.01
C SER A 157 -38.98 3.80 1.53
N ASN A 158 -37.80 3.99 2.12
CA ASN A 158 -37.54 3.93 3.55
C ASN A 158 -37.71 5.26 4.32
N LYS A 159 -38.76 6.04 4.05
CA LYS A 159 -39.12 7.19 4.92
C LYS A 159 -39.52 6.80 6.36
N CYS A 160 -39.54 5.51 6.70
CA CYS A 160 -39.98 4.98 8.01
C CYS A 160 -38.88 4.34 8.88
N ILE A 161 -37.59 4.33 8.50
CA ILE A 161 -36.51 3.82 9.37
C ILE A 161 -35.67 4.99 9.91
N ILE A 162 -36.34 6.00 10.44
CA ILE A 162 -35.77 6.84 11.49
C ILE A 162 -36.53 6.38 12.74
N SER A 163 -36.10 5.26 13.34
CA SER A 163 -36.67 4.83 14.60
C SER A 163 -36.19 5.78 15.69
N ASP A 164 -37.12 6.59 16.20
CA ASP A 164 -37.10 7.37 17.44
C ASP A 164 -35.83 7.24 18.28
N THR A 165 -34.99 8.26 18.23
CA THR A 165 -34.04 8.56 19.32
C THR A 165 -34.34 9.94 19.89
N ASP A 166 -35.56 10.12 20.39
CA ASP A 166 -35.83 11.09 21.46
C ASP A 166 -35.27 10.51 22.76
N THR A 167 -33.95 10.52 22.92
CA THR A 167 -33.30 10.41 24.23
C THR A 167 -31.93 11.08 24.21
N PHE A 168 -31.92 12.37 23.89
CA PHE A 168 -30.83 13.22 24.37
C PHE A 168 -31.06 13.51 25.86
N ALA A 169 -30.34 12.79 26.72
CA ALA A 169 -30.18 13.23 28.10
C ALA A 169 -29.32 14.52 28.10
N PRO A 170 -29.77 15.63 28.72
CA PRO A 170 -28.95 16.82 28.83
C PRO A 170 -27.83 16.59 29.85
N ILE A 171 -26.66 17.16 29.54
CA ILE A 171 -25.51 17.32 30.44
C ILE A 171 -25.87 18.29 31.56
#